data_AF-A0A0H5R4M3-F1
#
_entry.id   AF-A0A0H5R4M3-F1
#
_cell.length_a   1.000
_cell.length_b   1.000
_cell.length_c   1.000
_cell.angle_alpha   90.00
_cell.angle_beta   90.00
_cell.angle_gamma   90.00
#
_symmetry.space_group_name_H-M   'P 1'
#
loop_
_entity.id
_entity.type
_entity.pdbx_description
1 polymer ?
#
loop_
_entity_poly.entity_id
_entity_poly.type
_entity_poly.pdbx_seq_one_letter_code
_entity_poly.pdbx_strand_id
1 'polypeptide(L)'
;MELNNSLIQFTILTAVVAVVAGVSMFIYNAIQKRNQLMAVEKEYSTMRSQRDEIQYHIDWALSSNDRKEAAKLIVERKNLDKRLETIQRRYIDISDAKGKGTKQS
;
A
#
# COMPACT_ATOMS: atom_id res chain seq x y z
N MET A 1 40.07 -22.68 -33.36
CA MET A 1 38.68 -23.04 -32.96
C MET A 1 38.37 -22.77 -31.49
N GLU A 2 39.35 -22.74 -30.58
CA GLU A 2 39.09 -22.56 -29.13
C GLU A 2 38.60 -21.15 -28.73
N LEU A 3 39.07 -20.09 -29.41
CA LEU A 3 38.64 -18.70 -29.17
C LEU A 3 37.14 -18.47 -29.39
N ASN A 4 36.50 -19.18 -30.33
CA ASN A 4 35.06 -19.06 -30.54
C ASN A 4 34.28 -19.72 -29.39
N ASN A 5 34.79 -20.82 -28.84
CA ASN A 5 34.12 -21.51 -27.74
C ASN A 5 34.16 -20.66 -26.45
N SER A 6 35.30 -20.01 -26.14
CA SER A 6 35.40 -19.13 -24.97
C SER A 6 34.53 -17.88 -25.07
N LEU A 7 34.40 -17.28 -26.26
CA LEU A 7 33.51 -16.14 -26.50
C LEU A 7 32.02 -16.54 -26.37
N ILE A 8 31.65 -17.73 -26.85
CA ILE A 8 30.29 -18.26 -26.69
C ILE A 8 29.99 -18.52 -25.21
N GLN A 9 30.92 -19.10 -24.46
CA GLN A 9 30.75 -19.32 -23.02
C GLN A 9 30.61 -17.99 -22.25
N PHE A 10 31.38 -16.97 -22.60
CA PHE A 10 31.30 -15.64 -21.96
C PHE A 10 29.97 -14.93 -22.26
N THR A 11 29.47 -15.02 -23.49
CA THR A 11 28.18 -14.42 -23.87
C THR A 11 27.00 -15.14 -23.20
N ILE A 12 27.04 -16.47 -23.08
CA ILE A 12 26.04 -17.24 -22.33
C ILE A 12 26.06 -16.83 -20.85
N LEU A 13 27.25 -16.74 -20.25
CA LEU A 13 27.38 -16.38 -18.83
C LEU A 13 26.81 -14.98 -18.55
N THR A 14 27.15 -13.99 -19.40
CA THR A 14 26.65 -12.61 -19.24
C THR A 14 25.14 -12.52 -19.46
N ALA A 15 24.58 -13.26 -20.43
CA ALA A 15 23.14 -13.34 -20.63
C ALA A 15 22.41 -13.96 -19.42
N VAL A 16 22.96 -15.03 -18.84
CA VAL A 16 22.39 -15.65 -17.63
C VAL A 16 22.42 -14.69 -16.45
N VAL A 17 23.53 -13.97 -16.24
CA VAL A 17 23.64 -12.96 -15.17
C VAL A 17 22.61 -11.84 -15.37
N ALA A 18 22.42 -11.35 -16.60
CA ALA A 18 21.43 -10.32 -16.91
C ALA A 18 20.00 -10.79 -16.64
N VAL A 19 19.65 -12.03 -16.99
CA VAL A 19 18.34 -12.63 -16.70
C VAL A 19 18.13 -12.75 -15.19
N VAL A 20 19.11 -13.27 -14.44
CA VAL A 20 19.03 -13.40 -12.99
C VAL A 20 18.88 -12.04 -12.31
N ALA A 21 19.63 -11.03 -12.76
CA ALA A 21 19.51 -9.67 -12.26
C ALA A 21 18.13 -9.07 -12.53
N GLY A 22 17.59 -9.24 -13.75
CA GLY A 22 16.26 -8.77 -14.11
C GLY A 22 15.14 -9.43 -13.30
N VAL A 23 15.21 -10.76 -13.10
CA VAL A 23 14.25 -11.50 -12.27
C VAL A 23 14.35 -11.07 -10.81
N SER A 24 15.56 -10.89 -10.27
CA SER A 24 15.78 -10.42 -8.90
C SER A 24 15.17 -9.03 -8.68
N MET A 25 15.35 -8.11 -9.62
CA MET A 25 14.77 -6.77 -9.57
C MET A 25 13.23 -6.81 -9.63
N PHE A 26 12.67 -7.67 -10.47
CA PHE A 26 11.22 -7.86 -10.55
C PHE A 26 10.63 -8.36 -9.24
N ILE A 27 11.25 -9.38 -8.63
CA ILE A 27 10.82 -9.94 -7.34
C ILE A 27 10.91 -8.88 -6.24
N TYR A 28 12.03 -8.14 -6.18
CA TYR A 28 12.21 -7.07 -5.21
C TYR A 28 11.10 -6.02 -5.29
N ASN A 29 10.78 -5.55 -6.49
CA ASN A 29 9.70 -4.58 -6.72
C ASN A 29 8.33 -5.13 -6.31
N ALA A 30 8.06 -6.41 -6.58
CA ALA A 30 6.82 -7.07 -6.18
C ALA A 30 6.69 -7.17 -4.65
N ILE A 31 7.77 -7.49 -3.95
CA ILE A 31 7.80 -7.56 -2.48
C ILE A 31 7.61 -6.18 -1.86
N GLN A 32 8.30 -5.15 -2.37
CA GLN A 32 8.15 -3.78 -1.88
C GLN A 32 6.70 -3.28 -2.00
N LYS A 33 6.07 -3.50 -3.16
CA LYS A 33 4.66 -3.15 -3.37
C LYS A 33 3.74 -3.90 -2.40
N ARG A 34 3.95 -5.21 -2.21
CA ARG A 34 3.17 -6.01 -1.27
C ARG A 34 3.30 -5.46 0.16
N ASN A 35 4.51 -5.14 0.60
CA ASN A 35 4.76 -4.59 1.93
C ASN A 35 4.08 -3.22 2.11
N GLN A 36 4.12 -2.37 1.08
CA GLN A 36 3.41 -1.09 1.10
C GLN A 36 1.89 -1.26 1.19
N LEU A 37 1.30 -2.18 0.40
CA LEU A 37 -0.13 -2.48 0.47
C LEU A 37 -0.52 -3.02 1.85
N MET A 38 0.24 -3.97 2.38
CA MET A 38 -0.01 -4.53 3.72
C MET A 38 0.08 -3.45 4.82
N ALA A 39 1.03 -2.53 4.71
CA ALA A 39 1.16 -1.42 5.66
C ALA A 39 -0.08 -0.50 5.62
N VAL A 40 -0.55 -0.16 4.42
CA VAL A 40 -1.74 0.67 4.21
C VAL A 40 -3.02 -0.06 4.66
N GLU A 41 -3.16 -1.35 4.39
CA GLU A 41 -4.29 -2.17 4.86
C GLU A 41 -4.33 -2.25 6.38
N LYS A 42 -3.17 -2.41 7.04
CA LYS A 42 -3.06 -2.39 8.49
C LYS A 42 -3.47 -1.02 9.04
N GLU A 43 -2.96 0.06 8.46
CA GLU A 43 -3.32 1.43 8.83
C GLU A 43 -4.83 1.67 8.70
N TYR A 44 -5.42 1.25 7.59
CA TYR A 44 -6.86 1.32 7.33
C TYR A 44 -7.68 0.54 8.37
N SER A 45 -7.28 -0.71 8.65
CA SER A 45 -7.97 -1.55 9.64
C SER A 45 -7.94 -0.94 11.03
N THR A 46 -6.79 -0.37 11.45
CA THR A 46 -6.67 0.30 12.75
C THR A 46 -7.57 1.52 12.83
N MET A 47 -7.56 2.39 11.81
CA MET A 47 -8.43 3.58 11.80
C MET A 47 -9.92 3.21 11.72
N ARG A 48 -10.28 2.14 11.00
CA ARG A 48 -11.66 1.64 10.98
C ARG A 48 -12.11 1.19 12.37
N SER A 49 -11.27 0.46 13.10
CA SER A 49 -11.56 0.05 14.47
C SER A 49 -11.76 1.26 15.39
N GLN A 50 -10.90 2.27 15.28
CA GLN A 50 -11.04 3.52 16.04
C GLN A 50 -12.34 4.26 15.71
N ARG A 51 -12.77 4.24 14.44
CA ARG A 51 -14.03 4.86 14.03
C ARG A 51 -15.23 4.18 14.68
N ASP A 52 -15.21 2.85 14.71
CA ASP A 52 -16.29 2.05 15.28
C ASP A 52 -16.34 2.24 16.82
N GLU A 53 -15.19 2.39 17.47
CA GLU A 53 -15.07 2.77 18.89
C GLU A 53 -15.62 4.18 19.18
N ILE A 54 -15.24 5.18 18.38
CA ILE A 54 -15.80 6.54 18.52
C ILE A 54 -17.32 6.52 18.31
N GLN A 55 -17.82 5.73 17.35
CA GLN A 55 -19.26 5.59 17.13
C GLN A 55 -19.96 5.03 18.37
N TYR A 56 -19.41 3.98 18.98
CA TYR A 56 -19.93 3.44 20.23
C TYR A 56 -19.98 4.51 21.34
N HIS A 57 -18.93 5.33 21.49
CA HIS A 57 -18.90 6.40 22.48
C HIS A 57 -19.90 7.53 22.20
N ILE A 58 -20.16 7.85 20.91
CA ILE A 58 -21.21 8.79 20.53
C ILE A 58 -22.57 8.26 20.99
N ASP A 59 -22.87 6.99 20.69
CA ASP A 59 -24.16 6.39 21.03
C ASP A 59 -24.35 6.32 22.55
N TRP A 60 -23.29 6.00 23.29
CA TRP A 60 -23.29 6.05 24.75
C TRP A 60 -23.52 7.46 25.31
N ALA A 61 -22.81 8.47 24.79
CA ALA A 61 -22.98 9.87 25.22
C ALA A 61 -24.41 10.38 24.95
N LEU A 62 -24.97 10.04 23.80
CA LEU A 62 -26.36 10.37 23.44
C LEU A 62 -27.35 9.68 24.38
N SER A 63 -27.13 8.40 24.73
CA SER A 63 -27.99 7.66 25.68
C SER A 63 -27.97 8.27 27.09
N SER A 64 -26.84 8.88 27.48
CA SER A 64 -26.68 9.59 28.75
C SER A 64 -27.10 11.07 28.67
N ASN A 65 -27.65 11.51 27.53
CA ASN A 65 -28.03 12.89 27.22
C ASN A 65 -26.87 13.91 27.32
N ASP A 66 -25.61 13.46 27.24
CA ASP A 66 -24.42 14.31 27.16
C ASP A 66 -24.17 14.76 25.72
N ARG A 67 -24.94 15.75 25.30
CA ARG A 67 -24.88 16.28 23.93
C ARG A 67 -23.56 16.98 23.61
N LYS A 68 -22.86 17.50 24.63
CA LYS A 68 -21.60 18.20 24.44
C LYS A 68 -20.49 17.22 24.08
N GLU A 69 -20.39 16.11 24.81
CA GLU A 69 -19.41 15.07 24.50
C GLU A 69 -19.74 14.39 23.17
N ALA A 70 -21.02 14.10 22.90
CA ALA A 70 -21.43 13.56 21.60
C ALA A 70 -21.01 14.47 20.43
N ALA A 71 -21.20 15.79 20.54
CA ALA A 71 -20.80 16.74 19.50
C ALA A 71 -19.28 16.76 19.26
N LYS A 72 -18.48 16.68 20.33
CA LYS A 72 -17.02 16.60 20.25
C LYS A 72 -16.57 15.32 19.54
N LEU A 73 -17.13 14.18 19.92
CA LEU A 73 -16.83 12.88 19.30
C LEU A 73 -17.26 12.82 17.82
N ILE A 74 -18.36 13.47 17.44
CA ILE A 74 -18.77 13.58 16.03
C ILE A 74 -17.73 14.34 15.20
N VAL A 75 -17.14 15.42 15.74
CA VAL A 75 -16.07 16.15 15.05
C VAL A 75 -14.83 15.29 14.91
N GLU A 76 -14.47 14.55 15.96
CA GLU A 76 -13.34 13.61 15.93
C GLU A 76 -13.54 12.51 14.88
N ARG A 77 -14.73 11.89 14.85
CA ARG A 77 -15.12 10.90 13.84
C ARG A 77 -14.98 11.45 12.42
N LYS A 78 -15.45 12.68 12.17
CA LYS A 78 -15.32 13.32 10.85
C LYS A 78 -13.86 13.53 10.43
N ASN A 79 -12.99 13.87 11.38
CA ASN A 79 -11.55 14.00 11.09
C ASN A 79 -10.92 12.64 10.77
N LEU A 80 -11.34 11.59 11.47
CA LEU A 80 -10.92 10.22 11.21
C LEU A 80 -11.40 9.73 9.84
N ASP A 81 -12.65 10.03 9.45
CA ASP A 81 -13.20 9.69 8.14
C ASP A 81 -12.39 10.33 6.99
N LYS A 82 -11.97 11.59 7.13
CA LYS A 82 -11.05 12.26 6.16
C LYS A 82 -9.70 11.56 6.05
N ARG A 83 -9.16 11.05 7.17
CA ARG A 83 -7.91 10.29 7.18
C ARG A 83 -8.09 8.93 6.50
N LEU A 84 -9.21 8.25 6.73
CA LEU A 84 -9.57 7.01 6.05
C LEU A 84 -9.68 7.21 4.53
N GLU A 85 -10.29 8.30 4.06
CA GLU A 85 -10.31 8.63 2.63
C GLU A 85 -8.89 8.81 2.07
N THR A 86 -8.00 9.48 2.81
CA THR A 86 -6.61 9.69 2.39
C THR A 86 -5.85 8.36 2.28
N ILE A 87 -6.05 7.45 3.22
CA ILE A 87 -5.48 6.10 3.20
C ILE A 87 -6.03 5.29 2.03
N GLN A 88 -7.34 5.39 1.77
CA GLN A 88 -7.97 4.72 0.64
C GLN A 88 -7.41 5.22 -0.69
N ARG A 89 -7.17 6.53 -0.85
CA ARG A 89 -6.49 7.07 -2.04
C ARG A 89 -5.07 6.52 -2.17
N ARG A 90 -4.29 6.51 -1.08
CA ARG A 90 -2.93 5.92 -1.07
C ARG A 90 -2.95 4.44 -1.46
N TYR A 91 -3.94 3.66 -1.00
CA TYR A 91 -4.12 2.27 -1.40
C TYR A 91 -4.34 2.13 -2.90
N ILE A 92 -5.27 2.93 -3.45
CA ILE A 92 -5.56 2.97 -4.88
C ILE A 92 -4.31 3.36 -5.66
N ASP A 93 -3.58 4.40 -5.24
CA ASP A 93 -2.35 4.84 -5.92
C ASP A 93 -1.28 3.74 -5.96
N ILE A 94 -1.05 3.03 -4.85
CA ILE A 94 -0.08 1.92 -4.80
C ILE A 94 -0.56 0.73 -5.66
N SER A 95 -1.87 0.44 -5.64
CA SER A 95 -2.49 -0.60 -6.47
C SER A 95 -2.37 -0.27 -7.96
N ASP A 96 -2.71 0.96 -8.34
CA ASP A 96 -2.88 1.45 -9.71
C ASP A 96 -1.58 1.97 -10.35
N ALA A 97 -0.50 2.12 -9.60
CA ALA A 97 0.84 2.43 -10.13
C ALA A 97 1.32 1.45 -11.23
N LYS A 98 0.60 0.34 -11.47
CA LYS A 98 0.82 -0.59 -12.60
C LYS A 98 0.06 -0.23 -13.89
N GLY A 99 -0.96 0.64 -13.85
CA GLY A 99 -1.81 0.96 -15.01
C GLY A 99 -1.32 2.14 -15.87
N LYS A 100 -0.43 2.99 -15.35
CA LYS A 100 0.07 4.20 -16.03
C LYS A 100 1.53 4.10 -16.52
N GLY A 101 2.16 2.93 -16.39
CA GLY A 101 3.51 2.68 -16.90
C GLY A 101 3.58 2.22 -18.37
N THR A 102 2.45 2.07 -19.05
CA THR A 102 2.36 1.55 -20.44
C THR A 102 1.60 2.47 -21.40
N LYS A 103 1.42 3.75 -21.04
CA LYS A 103 0.91 4.79 -21.96
C LYS A 103 1.66 6.10 -21.75
N GLN A 104 2.81 6.23 -22.42
CA GLN A 104 3.58 7.45 -22.74
C GLN A 104 5.03 6.96 -22.99
N SER A 105 5.68 7.14 -24.12
CA SER A 105 5.39 7.81 -25.39
C SER A 105 6.28 7.18 -26.47
#